data_AF-Q07PZ5-F1
#
_entry.id   AF-Q07PZ5-F1
#
_cell.length_a   1.000
_cell.length_b   1.000
_cell.length_c   1.000
_cell.angle_alpha   90.00
_cell.angle_beta   90.00
_cell.angle_gamma   90.00
#
_symmetry.space_group_name_H-M   'P 1'
#
loop_
_entity.id
_entity.type
_entity.pdbx_description
1 polymer ?
#
loop_
_entity_poly.entity_id
_entity_poly.type
_entity_poly.pdbx_seq_one_letter_code
_entity_poly.pdbx_strand_id
1 'polypeptide(L)'
;MSMTPETPLPPKGLRLRPIPMLIFGSRWLQLPLYVGLIVAQAVYVILFLKELWHLIAHSFDFSEQQIMLVVLGLIDVVMISNLLVMVIVGGYETFVSRLNLEGHPDEPEWLSHVNASVLKIKLAMAIIGISSIHLLRTFIEAGALNSAKTTYTETGVMWQTIIHTVFILSAIGIAYVDKLSNDAIDKERAAGGGHH
;
A
#
# COMPACT_ATOMS: atom_id res chain seq x y z
N MET A 1 -2.23 63.54 20.46
CA MET A 1 -3.33 62.61 20.18
C MET A 1 -2.86 61.64 19.10
N SER A 2 -2.45 60.43 19.46
CA SER A 2 -1.96 59.42 18.51
C SER A 2 -3.14 58.62 17.97
N MET A 3 -3.33 58.66 16.65
CA MET A 3 -4.31 57.81 15.97
C MET A 3 -3.80 56.37 15.94
N THR A 4 -4.48 55.46 16.64
CA THR A 4 -4.31 54.02 16.45
C THR A 4 -4.99 53.61 15.14
N PRO A 5 -4.37 52.80 14.27
CA PRO A 5 -5.03 52.31 13.08
C PRO A 5 -6.13 51.32 13.48
N GLU A 6 -7.38 51.63 13.12
CA GLU A 6 -8.50 50.69 13.18
C GLU A 6 -8.11 49.42 12.43
N THR A 7 -7.97 48.31 13.15
CA THR A 7 -7.67 47.00 12.55
C THR A 7 -8.94 46.53 11.82
N PRO A 8 -8.92 46.32 10.49
CA PRO A 8 -10.13 45.91 9.77
C PRO A 8 -10.60 44.55 10.29
N LEU A 9 -11.84 44.48 10.77
CA LEU A 9 -12.45 43.22 11.20
C LEU A 9 -12.52 42.25 10.00
N PRO A 10 -12.19 40.96 10.19
CA PRO A 10 -12.28 39.97 9.13
C PRO A 10 -13.72 39.87 8.59
N PRO A 11 -13.92 39.78 7.28
CA PRO A 11 -15.26 39.76 6.69
C PRO A 11 -16.05 38.55 7.20
N LYS A 12 -17.27 38.80 7.71
CA LYS A 12 -18.19 37.77 8.20
C LYS A 12 -18.58 36.80 7.07
N GLY A 13 -18.20 35.54 7.24
CA GLY A 13 -18.90 34.36 6.71
C GLY A 13 -19.14 34.33 5.21
N LEU A 14 -18.09 34.08 4.42
CA LEU A 14 -18.25 33.59 3.04
C LEU A 14 -18.94 32.23 3.08
N ARG A 15 -20.27 32.21 2.88
CA ARG A 15 -21.02 30.98 2.57
C ARG A 15 -20.35 30.33 1.38
N LEU A 16 -19.73 29.17 1.60
CA LEU A 16 -19.10 28.39 0.53
C LEU A 16 -20.15 28.09 -0.54
N ARG A 17 -19.80 28.37 -1.81
CA ARG A 17 -20.64 28.02 -2.97
C ARG A 17 -20.99 26.51 -2.91
N PRO A 18 -22.17 26.08 -3.39
CA PRO A 18 -22.63 24.69 -3.25
C PRO A 18 -21.71 23.64 -3.88
N ILE A 19 -20.98 24.00 -4.96
CA ILE A 19 -20.01 23.12 -5.61
C ILE A 19 -18.80 22.84 -4.69
N PRO A 20 -18.10 23.86 -4.14
CA PRO A 20 -17.10 23.64 -3.09
C PRO A 20 -17.62 22.80 -1.92
N MET A 21 -18.84 23.06 -1.43
CA MET A 21 -19.40 22.32 -0.29
C MET A 21 -19.55 20.81 -0.59
N LEU A 22 -19.98 20.46 -1.80
CA LEU A 22 -20.03 19.06 -2.27
C LEU A 22 -18.63 18.44 -2.40
N ILE A 23 -17.65 19.18 -2.93
CA ILE A 23 -16.27 18.70 -3.09
C ILE A 23 -15.58 18.51 -1.72
N PHE A 24 -15.83 19.39 -0.75
CA PHE A 24 -15.30 19.24 0.61
C PHE A 24 -16.03 18.14 1.39
N GLY A 25 -17.34 18.01 1.21
CA GLY A 25 -18.16 16.96 1.85
C GLY A 25 -17.85 15.54 1.35
N SER A 26 -17.40 15.37 0.11
CA SER A 26 -17.08 14.05 -0.46
C SER A 26 -15.96 13.31 0.29
N ARG A 27 -15.09 14.04 1.02
CA ARG A 27 -14.05 13.44 1.87
C ARG A 27 -14.64 12.58 2.99
N TRP A 28 -15.79 12.96 3.53
CA TRP A 28 -16.46 12.17 4.57
C TRP A 28 -17.00 10.83 4.06
N LEU A 29 -17.22 10.70 2.75
CA LEU A 29 -17.59 9.42 2.13
C LEU A 29 -16.44 8.39 2.16
N GLN A 30 -15.19 8.86 2.27
CA GLN A 30 -14.03 7.96 2.32
C GLN A 30 -13.82 7.34 3.70
N LEU A 31 -14.24 8.03 4.77
CA LEU A 31 -14.13 7.55 6.15
C LEU A 31 -14.81 6.17 6.36
N PRO A 32 -16.08 5.94 5.97
CA PRO A 32 -16.70 4.62 6.10
C PRO A 32 -16.03 3.55 5.24
N LEU A 33 -15.42 3.91 4.10
CA LEU A 33 -14.64 2.97 3.30
C LEU A 33 -13.39 2.52 4.05
N TYR A 34 -12.65 3.43 4.69
CA TYR A 34 -11.50 3.07 5.52
C TYR A 34 -11.90 2.22 6.74
N VAL A 35 -13.04 2.51 7.37
CA VAL A 35 -13.60 1.63 8.42
C VAL A 35 -13.89 0.23 7.88
N GLY A 36 -14.49 0.13 6.68
CA GLY A 36 -14.71 -1.15 6.01
C GLY A 36 -13.40 -1.91 5.74
N LEU A 37 -12.34 -1.22 5.30
CA LEU A 37 -11.02 -1.82 5.10
C LEU A 37 -10.39 -2.30 6.41
N ILE A 38 -10.58 -1.60 7.53
CA ILE A 38 -10.13 -2.05 8.86
C ILE A 38 -10.87 -3.34 9.28
N VAL A 39 -12.19 -3.41 9.05
CA VAL A 39 -12.95 -4.63 9.33
C VAL A 39 -12.47 -5.78 8.45
N ALA A 40 -12.23 -5.54 7.16
CA ALA A 40 -11.65 -6.55 6.27
C ALA A 40 -10.27 -7.02 6.77
N GLN A 41 -9.43 -6.09 7.23
CA GLN A 41 -8.13 -6.40 7.84
C GLN A 41 -8.28 -7.30 9.07
N ALA A 42 -9.26 -7.04 9.95
CA ALA A 42 -9.55 -7.90 11.10
C ALA A 42 -9.98 -9.33 10.68
N VAL A 43 -10.76 -9.46 9.62
CA VAL A 43 -11.13 -10.77 9.05
C VAL A 43 -9.89 -11.52 8.55
N TYR A 44 -8.97 -10.84 7.88
CA TYR A 44 -7.69 -11.45 7.45
C TYR A 44 -6.84 -11.93 8.63
N VAL A 45 -6.81 -11.18 9.74
CA VAL A 45 -6.12 -11.62 10.96
C VAL A 45 -6.74 -12.91 11.50
N ILE A 46 -8.07 -13.02 11.53
CA ILE A 46 -8.75 -14.24 11.95
C ILE A 46 -8.43 -15.42 11.01
N LEU A 47 -8.42 -15.18 9.69
CA LEU A 47 -8.04 -16.19 8.70
C LEU A 47 -6.59 -16.67 8.92
N PHE A 48 -5.67 -15.74 9.15
CA PHE A 48 -4.27 -16.05 9.45
C PHE A 48 -4.14 -16.94 10.70
N LEU A 49 -4.82 -16.58 11.79
CA LEU A 49 -4.81 -17.38 13.02
C LEU A 49 -5.39 -18.77 12.80
N LYS A 50 -6.45 -18.89 12.00
CA LYS A 50 -7.05 -20.17 11.64
C LYS A 50 -6.07 -21.05 10.85
N GLU A 51 -5.42 -20.51 9.83
CA GLU A 51 -4.46 -21.27 9.03
C GLU A 51 -3.19 -21.61 9.81
N LEU A 52 -2.73 -20.72 10.68
CA LEU A 52 -1.63 -20.99 11.59
C LEU A 52 -1.97 -22.12 12.55
N TRP A 53 -3.17 -22.10 13.14
CA TRP A 53 -3.65 -23.18 13.98
C TRP A 53 -3.73 -24.50 13.20
N HIS A 54 -4.23 -24.45 11.96
CA HIS A 54 -4.31 -25.63 11.09
C HIS A 54 -2.93 -26.24 10.81
N LEU A 55 -1.93 -25.40 10.53
CA LEU A 55 -0.53 -25.80 10.35
C LEU A 55 0.05 -26.47 11.58
N ILE A 56 -0.13 -25.86 12.76
CA ILE A 56 0.43 -26.38 14.02
C ILE A 56 -0.26 -27.70 14.40
N ALA A 57 -1.58 -27.78 14.25
CA ALA A 57 -2.35 -28.95 14.66
C ALA A 57 -2.07 -30.19 13.79
N HIS A 58 -1.71 -30.01 12.51
CA HIS A 58 -1.48 -31.10 11.56
C HIS A 58 -0.01 -31.19 11.10
N SER A 59 0.91 -30.51 11.78
CA SER A 59 2.32 -30.42 11.34
C SER A 59 3.02 -31.77 11.24
N PHE A 60 2.58 -32.75 12.03
CA PHE A 60 3.13 -34.11 12.04
C PHE A 60 2.51 -35.03 10.98
N ASP A 61 1.35 -34.66 10.43
CA ASP A 61 0.61 -35.43 9.43
C ASP A 61 0.82 -34.92 8.00
N PHE A 62 1.31 -33.67 7.85
CA PHE A 62 1.54 -33.06 6.56
C PHE A 62 2.85 -33.50 5.90
N SER A 63 2.80 -33.64 4.57
CA SER A 63 4.01 -33.75 3.75
C SER A 63 4.75 -32.42 3.68
N GLU A 64 6.04 -32.46 3.36
CA GLU A 64 6.87 -31.25 3.18
C GLU A 64 6.25 -30.27 2.17
N GLN A 65 5.68 -30.77 1.08
CA GLN A 65 4.98 -29.95 0.09
C GLN A 65 3.72 -29.28 0.66
N GLN A 66 2.93 -29.99 1.48
CA GLN A 66 1.73 -29.41 2.10
C GLN A 66 2.10 -28.31 3.09
N ILE A 67 3.12 -28.54 3.93
CA ILE A 67 3.64 -27.54 4.86
C ILE A 67 4.09 -26.29 4.08
N MET A 68 4.85 -26.48 2.99
CA MET A 68 5.28 -25.38 2.14
C MET A 68 4.10 -24.58 1.56
N LEU A 69 3.06 -25.24 1.05
CA LEU A 69 1.88 -24.55 0.49
C LEU A 69 1.06 -23.78 1.53
N VAL A 70 0.96 -24.29 2.75
CA VAL A 70 0.31 -23.58 3.87
C VAL A 70 1.14 -22.37 4.27
N VAL A 71 2.46 -22.52 4.40
CA VAL A 71 3.36 -21.39 4.69
C VAL A 71 3.30 -20.32 3.59
N LEU A 72 3.31 -20.69 2.30
CA LEU A 72 3.12 -19.73 1.21
C LEU A 72 1.79 -18.96 1.33
N GLY A 73 0.72 -19.64 1.72
CA GLY A 73 -0.58 -19.01 1.96
C GLY A 73 -0.55 -18.02 3.14
N LEU A 74 0.13 -18.38 4.24
CA LEU A 74 0.30 -17.49 5.39
C LEU A 74 1.10 -16.23 5.01
N ILE A 75 2.16 -16.37 4.21
CA ILE A 75 2.96 -15.23 3.73
C ILE A 75 2.10 -14.31 2.86
N ASP A 76 1.26 -14.86 1.98
CA ASP A 76 0.38 -14.07 1.12
C ASP A 76 -0.62 -13.21 1.91
N VAL A 77 -1.26 -13.80 2.93
CA VAL A 77 -2.18 -13.06 3.82
C VAL A 77 -1.46 -11.90 4.51
N VAL A 78 -0.21 -12.09 4.94
CA VAL A 78 0.62 -11.03 5.54
C VAL A 78 0.98 -9.96 4.51
N MET A 79 1.31 -10.34 3.27
CA MET A 79 1.61 -9.39 2.20
C MET A 79 0.41 -8.49 1.87
N ILE A 80 -0.79 -9.06 1.72
CA ILE A 80 -2.02 -8.31 1.48
C ILE A 80 -2.32 -7.39 2.67
N SER A 81 -2.13 -7.87 3.89
CA SER A 81 -2.34 -7.09 5.12
C SER A 81 -1.45 -5.85 5.19
N ASN A 82 -0.16 -5.99 4.84
CA ASN A 82 0.77 -4.87 4.84
C ASN A 82 0.40 -3.82 3.79
N LEU A 83 -0.10 -4.24 2.63
CA LEU A 83 -0.64 -3.32 1.63
C LEU A 83 -1.90 -2.60 2.10
N LEU A 84 -2.84 -3.32 2.71
CA LEU A 84 -4.07 -2.75 3.21
C LEU A 84 -3.79 -1.65 4.24
N VAL A 85 -2.86 -1.88 5.17
CA VAL A 85 -2.45 -0.86 6.14
C VAL A 85 -1.86 0.36 5.42
N MET A 86 -0.99 0.17 4.43
CA MET A 86 -0.42 1.27 3.64
C MET A 86 -1.51 2.10 2.94
N VAL A 87 -2.53 1.43 2.36
CA VAL A 87 -3.65 2.07 1.66
C VAL A 87 -4.57 2.81 2.63
N ILE A 88 -4.87 2.21 3.78
CA ILE A 88 -5.73 2.83 4.81
C ILE A 88 -5.07 4.10 5.32
N VAL A 89 -3.81 4.04 5.77
CA VAL A 89 -3.16 5.20 6.39
C VAL A 89 -2.81 6.26 5.36
N GLY A 90 -2.17 5.88 4.24
CA GLY A 90 -1.83 6.84 3.19
C GLY A 90 -3.05 7.49 2.56
N GLY A 91 -4.14 6.73 2.38
CA GLY A 91 -5.41 7.25 1.89
C GLY A 91 -6.08 8.21 2.89
N TYR A 92 -6.13 7.84 4.17
CA TYR A 92 -6.68 8.69 5.21
C TYR A 92 -5.92 10.01 5.35
N GLU A 93 -4.59 9.96 5.37
CA GLU A 93 -3.70 11.13 5.42
C GLU A 93 -3.93 12.07 4.22
N THR A 94 -4.01 11.50 3.02
CA THR A 94 -4.13 12.26 1.77
C THR A 94 -5.50 12.92 1.61
N PHE A 95 -6.58 12.20 1.90
CA PHE A 95 -7.92 12.65 1.51
C PHE A 95 -8.83 13.09 2.66
N VAL A 96 -8.66 12.56 3.87
CA VAL A 96 -9.52 12.87 5.02
C VAL A 96 -8.86 13.88 5.95
N SER A 97 -7.79 13.48 6.63
CA SER A 97 -7.11 14.31 7.64
C SER A 97 -5.64 13.96 7.69
N ARG A 98 -4.78 15.00 7.73
CA ARG A 98 -3.38 14.80 8.12
C ARG A 98 -3.34 14.26 9.54
N LEU A 99 -2.53 13.23 9.75
CA LEU A 99 -2.26 12.67 11.08
C LEU A 99 -1.19 13.55 11.73
N ASN A 100 -1.56 14.40 12.69
CA ASN A 100 -0.64 15.33 13.34
C ASN A 100 0.10 14.63 14.50
N LEU A 101 0.94 13.64 14.17
CA LEU A 101 1.63 12.75 15.11
C LEU A 101 3.08 13.17 15.44
N GLU A 102 3.50 14.36 15.00
CA GLU A 102 4.86 14.86 15.14
C GLU A 102 5.36 14.79 16.60
N GLY A 103 6.35 13.93 16.85
CA GLY A 103 7.02 13.80 18.15
C GLY A 103 6.41 12.78 19.12
N HIS A 104 5.48 11.93 18.66
CA HIS A 104 4.98 10.81 19.46
C HIS A 104 5.96 9.62 19.43
N PRO A 105 6.23 8.93 20.55
CA PRO A 105 7.13 7.75 20.56
C PRO A 105 6.68 6.62 19.64
N ASP A 106 5.37 6.53 19.37
CA ASP A 106 4.77 5.58 18.43
C ASP A 106 4.54 6.16 17.02
N GLU A 107 5.12 7.33 16.70
CA GLU A 107 5.13 7.86 15.33
C GLU A 107 5.93 6.91 14.43
N PRO A 108 5.29 6.26 13.44
CA PRO A 108 6.03 5.39 12.57
C PRO A 108 6.96 6.19 11.67
N GLU A 109 8.22 5.78 11.53
CA GLU A 109 9.23 6.48 10.71
C GLU A 109 8.80 6.65 9.23
N TRP A 110 7.83 5.86 8.77
CA TRP A 110 7.24 6.00 7.44
C TRP A 110 6.24 7.16 7.29
N LEU A 111 5.71 7.73 8.39
CA LEU A 111 4.73 8.84 8.39
C LEU A 111 5.38 10.23 8.34
N SER A 112 6.53 10.42 9.00
CA SER A 112 7.21 11.72 9.05
C SER A 112 7.95 12.08 7.75
N HIS A 113 8.21 11.10 6.89
CA HIS A 113 8.88 11.25 5.59
C HIS A 113 8.16 10.46 4.48
N VAL A 114 6.84 10.64 4.34
CA VAL A 114 6.12 10.15 3.15
C VAL A 114 6.46 11.03 1.94
N ASN A 115 7.68 10.91 1.41
CA ASN A 115 7.94 11.36 0.05
C ASN A 115 7.05 10.51 -0.88
N ALA A 116 6.28 11.15 -1.76
CA ALA A 116 5.40 10.47 -2.71
C ALA A 116 6.15 9.39 -3.51
N SER A 117 7.46 9.56 -3.70
CA SER A 117 8.40 8.58 -4.24
C SER A 117 8.48 7.27 -3.45
N VAL A 118 8.63 7.34 -2.12
CA VAL A 118 8.76 6.17 -1.23
C VAL A 118 7.44 5.38 -1.18
N LEU A 119 6.30 6.08 -1.18
CA LEU A 119 4.98 5.45 -1.22
C LEU A 119 4.77 4.65 -2.52
N LYS A 120 5.15 5.22 -3.67
CA LYS A 120 5.04 4.55 -4.97
C LYS A 120 5.94 3.30 -5.05
N ILE A 121 7.17 3.39 -4.54
CA ILE A 121 8.11 2.27 -4.53
C ILE A 121 7.60 1.14 -3.61
N LYS A 122 7.14 1.47 -2.40
CA LYS A 122 6.58 0.48 -1.45
C LYS A 122 5.38 -0.25 -2.03
N LEU A 123 4.48 0.48 -2.69
CA LEU A 123 3.32 -0.10 -3.37
C LEU A 123 3.74 -1.06 -4.50
N ALA A 124 4.68 -0.63 -5.35
CA ALA A 124 5.17 -1.45 -6.47
C ALA A 124 5.84 -2.74 -5.99
N MET A 125 6.72 -2.65 -4.97
CA MET A 125 7.39 -3.80 -4.37
C MET A 125 6.41 -4.82 -3.80
N ALA A 126 5.36 -4.34 -3.13
CA ALA A 126 4.38 -5.22 -2.53
C ALA A 126 3.46 -5.89 -3.57
N ILE A 127 3.08 -5.20 -4.66
CA ILE A 127 2.35 -5.82 -5.78
C ILE A 127 3.20 -6.90 -6.45
N ILE A 128 4.49 -6.65 -6.68
CA ILE A 128 5.42 -7.63 -7.24
C ILE A 128 5.52 -8.85 -6.32
N GLY A 129 5.73 -8.65 -5.02
CA GLY A 129 5.88 -9.75 -4.08
C GLY A 129 4.63 -10.63 -3.98
N ILE A 130 3.43 -10.03 -3.92
CA ILE A 130 2.16 -10.80 -3.95
C ILE A 130 2.08 -11.65 -5.22
N SER A 131 2.35 -11.03 -6.37
CA SER A 131 2.34 -11.72 -7.66
C SER A 131 3.37 -12.85 -7.74
N SER A 132 4.57 -12.68 -7.16
CA SER A 132 5.61 -13.71 -7.08
C SER A 132 5.18 -14.89 -6.22
N ILE A 133 4.61 -14.66 -5.04
CA ILE A 133 4.16 -15.73 -4.13
C ILE A 133 3.08 -16.56 -4.80
N HIS A 134 2.11 -15.90 -5.44
CA HIS A 134 1.08 -16.61 -6.19
C HIS A 134 1.69 -17.48 -7.29
N LEU A 135 2.72 -17.00 -8.00
CA LEU A 135 3.35 -17.76 -9.09
C LEU A 135 4.11 -18.97 -8.54
N LEU A 136 4.82 -18.78 -7.43
CA LEU A 136 5.52 -19.86 -6.73
C LEU A 136 4.55 -20.92 -6.21
N ARG A 137 3.40 -20.53 -5.65
CA ARG A 137 2.33 -21.44 -5.25
C ARG A 137 1.82 -22.26 -6.43
N THR A 138 1.45 -21.61 -7.54
CA THR A 138 0.98 -22.28 -8.75
C THR A 138 2.03 -23.26 -9.30
N PHE A 139 3.31 -22.88 -9.28
CA PHE A 139 4.41 -23.73 -9.74
C PHE A 139 4.57 -24.99 -8.88
N ILE A 140 4.52 -24.85 -7.55
CA ILE A 140 4.61 -25.97 -6.61
C ILE A 140 3.40 -26.91 -6.78
N GLU A 141 2.18 -26.35 -6.87
CA GLU A 141 0.95 -27.14 -7.04
C GLU A 141 0.92 -27.88 -8.38
N ALA A 142 1.39 -27.25 -9.45
CA ALA A 142 1.51 -27.87 -10.78
C ALA A 142 2.60 -28.97 -10.80
N GLY A 143 3.74 -28.76 -10.14
CA GLY A 143 4.83 -29.74 -10.06
C GLY A 143 4.55 -30.93 -9.12
N ALA A 144 3.70 -30.75 -8.11
CA ALA A 144 3.29 -31.81 -7.19
C ALA A 144 2.30 -32.80 -7.84
N LEU A 145 1.52 -32.37 -8.83
CA LEU A 145 0.48 -33.17 -9.48
C LEU A 145 0.94 -33.72 -10.84
N ASN A 146 1.83 -34.72 -10.83
CA ASN A 146 2.01 -35.65 -11.96
C ASN A 146 0.79 -36.61 -12.13
N SER A 147 -0.41 -36.23 -11.68
CA SER A 147 -1.59 -37.10 -11.62
C SER A 147 -2.86 -36.35 -12.02
N ALA A 148 -3.15 -36.42 -13.32
CA ALA A 148 -4.46 -36.51 -13.99
C ALA A 148 -5.63 -35.56 -13.65
N LYS A 149 -5.47 -34.52 -12.82
CA LYS A 149 -6.50 -33.49 -12.60
C LYS A 149 -5.89 -32.17 -12.16
N THR A 150 -5.22 -31.47 -13.08
CA THR A 150 -4.70 -30.13 -12.82
C THR A 150 -5.81 -29.11 -13.04
N THR A 151 -6.29 -28.49 -11.95
CA THR A 151 -7.16 -27.30 -12.03
C THR A 151 -6.42 -26.10 -12.66
N TYR A 152 -5.09 -26.15 -12.69
CA TYR A 152 -4.25 -25.16 -13.35
C TYR A 152 -3.94 -25.57 -14.78
N THR A 153 -4.20 -24.66 -15.71
CA THR A 153 -3.88 -24.82 -17.13
C THR A 153 -2.52 -24.19 -17.41
N GLU A 154 -1.76 -24.74 -18.37
CA GLU A 154 -0.54 -24.11 -18.88
C GLU A 154 -0.80 -22.65 -19.28
N THR A 155 -1.98 -22.38 -19.85
CA THR A 155 -2.47 -21.04 -20.18
C THR A 155 -2.53 -20.14 -18.96
N GLY A 156 -3.04 -20.62 -17.82
CA GLY A 156 -3.11 -19.86 -16.57
C GLY A 156 -1.73 -19.48 -16.04
N VAL A 157 -0.80 -20.45 -16.00
CA VAL A 157 0.59 -20.21 -15.56
C VAL A 157 1.32 -19.23 -16.49
N MET A 158 1.10 -19.35 -17.80
CA MET A 158 1.67 -18.45 -18.79
C MET A 158 1.18 -17.00 -18.57
N TRP A 159 -0.12 -16.78 -18.44
CA TRP A 159 -0.67 -15.44 -18.18
C TRP A 159 -0.18 -14.86 -16.85
N GLN A 160 -0.08 -15.68 -15.81
CA GLN A 160 0.45 -15.27 -14.52
C GLN A 160 1.91 -14.81 -14.63
N THR A 161 2.73 -15.52 -15.43
CA THR A 161 4.13 -15.16 -15.70
C THR A 161 4.25 -13.88 -16.52
N ILE A 162 3.40 -13.70 -17.53
CA ILE A 162 3.36 -12.48 -18.35
C ILE A 162 2.99 -11.27 -17.48
N ILE A 163 1.92 -11.37 -16.69
CA ILE A 163 1.48 -10.30 -15.79
C ILE A 163 2.58 -9.96 -14.78
N HIS A 164 3.24 -10.97 -14.21
CA HIS A 164 4.34 -10.76 -13.27
C HIS A 164 5.51 -9.98 -13.91
N THR A 165 5.86 -10.34 -15.14
CA THR A 165 6.89 -9.64 -15.92
C THR A 165 6.50 -8.18 -16.15
N VAL A 166 5.24 -7.91 -16.47
CA VAL A 166 4.71 -6.53 -16.63
C VAL A 166 4.81 -5.74 -15.33
N PHE A 167 4.54 -6.35 -14.17
CA PHE A 167 4.72 -5.68 -12.87
C PHE A 167 6.18 -5.32 -12.59
N ILE A 168 7.13 -6.23 -12.87
CA ILE A 168 8.57 -5.95 -12.73
C ILE A 168 8.97 -4.77 -13.63
N LEU A 169 8.59 -4.81 -14.91
CA LEU A 169 8.89 -3.72 -15.85
C LEU A 169 8.28 -2.39 -15.40
N SER A 170 7.06 -2.43 -14.85
CA SER A 170 6.39 -1.24 -14.31
C SER A 170 7.13 -0.67 -13.10
N ALA A 171 7.63 -1.50 -12.19
CA ALA A 171 8.40 -1.04 -11.04
C ALA A 171 9.75 -0.45 -11.45
N ILE A 172 10.43 -1.05 -12.43
CA ILE A 172 11.65 -0.47 -13.02
C ILE A 172 11.35 0.92 -13.61
N GLY A 173 10.24 1.07 -14.33
CA GLY A 173 9.79 2.35 -14.87
C GLY A 173 9.54 3.39 -13.77
N ILE A 174 8.87 3.01 -12.68
CA ILE A 174 8.64 3.88 -11.53
C ILE A 174 9.97 4.31 -10.91
N ALA A 175 10.88 3.38 -10.65
CA ALA A 175 12.19 3.68 -10.08
C ALA A 175 13.03 4.60 -10.99
N TYR A 176 12.95 4.41 -12.30
CA TYR A 176 13.65 5.25 -13.28
C TYR A 176 13.11 6.69 -13.29
N VAL A 177 11.79 6.87 -13.35
CA VAL A 177 11.15 8.20 -13.29
C VAL A 177 11.47 8.89 -11.97
N ASP A 178 11.46 8.13 -10.87
CA ASP A 178 11.77 8.66 -9.54
C ASP A 178 13.22 9.17 -9.44
N LYS A 179 14.18 8.38 -9.96
CA LYS A 179 15.59 8.79 -10.03
C LYS A 179 15.76 10.07 -10.85
N LEU A 180 15.16 10.14 -12.04
CA LEU A 180 15.26 11.34 -12.89
C LEU A 180 14.68 12.58 -12.20
N SER A 181 13.57 12.43 -11.48
CA SER A 181 12.96 13.53 -10.73
C SER A 181 13.88 14.03 -9.60
N ASN A 182 14.53 13.12 -8.87
CA ASN A 182 15.45 13.49 -7.80
C ASN A 182 16.74 14.12 -8.35
N ASP A 183 17.30 13.55 -9.43
CA ASP A 183 18.50 14.09 -10.11
C ASP A 183 18.26 15.53 -10.64
N ALA A 184 17.03 15.84 -11.11
CA ALA A 184 16.66 17.18 -11.55
C ALA A 184 16.62 18.19 -10.39
N ILE A 185 16.03 17.80 -9.25
CA ILE A 185 15.95 18.61 -8.04
C ILE A 185 17.35 18.93 -7.49
N ASP A 186 18.24 17.93 -7.47
CA ASP A 186 19.60 18.11 -6.97
C ASP A 186 20.43 19.06 -7.86
N LYS A 187 20.24 19.00 -9.19
CA LYS A 187 20.87 19.94 -10.13
C LYS A 187 20.40 21.38 -9.93
N GLU A 188 19.10 21.61 -9.71
CA GLU A 188 18.57 22.94 -9.44
C GLU A 188 19.13 23.53 -8.14
N ARG A 189 19.24 22.71 -7.08
CA ARG A 189 19.85 23.11 -5.80
C ARG A 189 21.32 23.48 -5.95
N ALA A 190 22.09 22.69 -6.71
CA ALA A 190 23.48 22.97 -6.99
C ALA A 190 23.68 24.25 -7.81
N ALA A 191 22.77 24.57 -8.72
CA ALA A 191 22.82 25.79 -9.54
C ALA A 191 22.38 27.06 -8.76
N GLY A 192 21.44 26.93 -7.81
CA GLY A 192 20.95 28.05 -7.00
C GLY A 192 21.83 28.44 -5.80
N GLY A 193 22.68 27.53 -5.31
CA GLY A 193 23.57 27.77 -4.16
C GLY A 193 24.81 28.64 -4.44
N GLY A 194 25.02 29.07 -5.69
CA GLY A 194 26.20 29.86 -6.11
C GLY A 194 26.06 31.38 -5.97
N HIS A 195 24.95 31.89 -5.43
CA HIS A 195 24.68 33.32 -5.26
C HIS A 195 24.48 33.68 -3.78
N HIS A 196 25.51 33.51 -2.95
CA HIS A 196 25.62 34.19 -1.65
C HIS A 196 27.08 34.49 -1.32
#